data_AF-A0A8D5ZIY6-F1
#
_entry.id   AF-A0A8D5ZIY6-F1
#
_cell.length_a   1.000
_cell.length_b   1.000
_cell.length_c   1.000
_cell.angle_alpha   90.00
_cell.angle_beta   90.00
_cell.angle_gamma   90.00
#
_symmetry.space_group_name_H-M   'P 1'
#
loop_
_entity.id
_entity.type
_entity.pdbx_description
1 polymer ?
#
loop_
_entity_poly.entity_id
_entity_poly.type
_entity_poly.pdbx_seq_one_letter_code
_entity_poly.pdbx_strand_id
1 'polypeptide(L)'
;MDKSIDKNLQTKKSSKNKTISFHISLEEYEAYKKLSIEQKRLIRAIVKILVKNPQLLEEYNYVYKFLTAKSISPYVCPLCLVPFSSLTALKNHLRYAEHTKVCPICHKEFTSTEATLDHVCKKHNICIS
;
A
#
# COMPACT_ATOMS: atom_id res chain seq x y z
N MET A 1 13.81 65.97 14.95
CA MET A 1 14.56 64.77 14.55
C MET A 1 13.57 63.60 14.70
N ASP A 2 12.66 63.46 13.74
CA ASP A 2 12.86 62.70 12.49
C ASP A 2 12.89 61.18 12.76
N LYS A 3 11.72 60.52 12.73
CA LYS A 3 11.27 59.72 11.58
C LYS A 3 9.99 58.96 11.93
N SER A 4 9.01 59.11 11.05
CA SER A 4 7.86 58.23 10.83
C SER A 4 8.27 56.75 10.70
N ILE A 5 7.33 55.83 10.91
CA ILE A 5 6.95 54.78 9.93
C ILE A 5 5.64 54.12 10.43
N ASP A 6 4.56 54.44 9.72
CA ASP A 6 3.42 53.54 9.53
C ASP A 6 3.90 52.23 8.90
N LYS A 7 3.33 51.10 9.32
CA LYS A 7 2.55 50.18 8.46
C LYS A 7 2.44 48.81 9.12
N ASN A 8 1.23 48.53 9.58
CA ASN A 8 0.43 47.38 9.15
C ASN A 8 1.22 46.20 8.58
N LEU A 9 1.33 45.10 9.33
CA LEU A 9 1.54 43.80 8.72
C LEU A 9 0.66 42.74 9.39
N GLN A 10 -0.59 42.77 8.96
CA GLN A 10 -1.34 41.59 8.54
C GLN A 10 -1.39 40.45 9.55
N THR A 11 -2.53 40.37 10.23
CA THR A 11 -3.14 39.11 10.65
C THR A 11 -2.87 38.04 9.57
N LYS A 12 -1.94 37.12 9.81
CA LYS A 12 -1.78 35.95 8.96
C LYS A 12 -3.06 35.14 9.11
N LYS A 13 -4.02 35.39 8.22
CA LYS A 13 -5.17 34.51 7.97
C LYS A 13 -4.58 33.12 7.79
N SER A 14 -4.73 32.27 8.80
CA SER A 14 -4.28 30.88 8.76
C SER A 14 -4.95 30.25 7.54
N SER A 15 -4.16 29.91 6.53
CA SER A 15 -4.66 29.27 5.32
C SER A 15 -5.38 28.00 5.77
N LYS A 16 -6.69 27.92 5.50
CA LYS A 16 -7.53 26.77 5.88
C LYS A 16 -7.07 25.46 5.21
N ASN A 17 -6.12 25.54 4.28
CA ASN A 17 -5.59 24.40 3.54
C ASN A 17 -4.21 24.01 4.09
N LYS A 18 -4.15 22.82 4.72
CA LYS A 18 -2.91 22.16 5.14
C LYS A 18 -2.52 21.10 4.11
N THR A 19 -1.23 20.96 3.84
CA THR A 19 -0.67 19.96 2.92
C THR A 19 0.10 18.89 3.70
N ILE A 20 -0.03 17.64 3.29
CA ILE A 20 0.80 16.53 3.77
C ILE A 20 2.01 16.45 2.85
N SER A 21 3.21 16.59 3.42
CA SER A 21 4.49 16.51 2.70
C SER A 21 5.21 15.23 3.09
N PHE A 22 5.78 14.55 2.10
CA PHE A 22 6.60 13.35 2.30
C PHE A 22 8.04 13.66 1.88
N HIS A 23 9.01 13.30 2.71
CA HIS A 23 10.41 13.29 2.29
C HIS A 23 10.65 12.03 1.45
N ILE A 24 11.13 12.22 0.22
CA ILE A 24 11.41 11.15 -0.74
C ILE A 24 12.78 11.38 -1.36
N SER A 25 13.40 10.33 -1.88
CA SER A 25 14.68 10.40 -2.60
C SER A 25 14.53 11.18 -3.93
N LEU A 26 15.68 11.62 -4.47
CA LEU A 26 15.70 12.30 -5.77
C LEU A 26 15.16 11.40 -6.89
N GLU A 27 15.50 10.11 -6.87
CA GLU A 27 15.03 9.12 -7.84
C GLU A 27 13.51 8.97 -7.81
N GLU A 28 12.92 8.85 -6.62
CA GLU A 28 11.47 8.77 -6.44
C GLU A 28 10.77 10.06 -6.89
N TYR A 29 11.37 11.21 -6.63
CA TYR A 29 10.83 12.50 -7.06
C TYR A 29 10.80 12.62 -8.59
N GLU A 30 11.89 12.23 -9.27
CA GLU A 30 11.94 12.22 -10.73
C GLU A 30 10.99 11.19 -11.34
N ALA A 31 10.82 10.02 -10.71
CA ALA A 31 9.80 9.05 -11.10
C ALA A 31 8.38 9.62 -10.93
N TYR A 32 8.09 10.28 -9.80
CA TYR A 32 6.80 10.91 -9.53
C TYR A 32 6.45 12.00 -10.56
N LYS A 33 7.43 12.80 -11.01
CA LYS A 33 7.21 13.81 -12.05
C LYS A 33 6.71 13.20 -13.35
N LYS A 34 7.26 12.05 -13.75
CA LYS A 34 6.92 11.33 -14.99
C LYS A 34 5.52 10.70 -14.98
N LEU A 35 4.88 10.59 -13.81
CA LEU A 35 3.53 10.05 -13.70
C LEU A 35 2.48 10.94 -14.39
N SER A 36 1.48 10.29 -14.98
CA SER A 36 0.32 10.94 -15.57
C SER A 36 -0.52 11.66 -14.51
N ILE A 37 -1.37 12.58 -14.96
CA ILE A 37 -2.28 13.32 -14.08
C ILE A 37 -3.19 12.34 -13.32
N GLU A 38 -3.70 11.31 -13.97
CA GLU A 38 -4.57 10.31 -13.35
C GLU A 38 -3.84 9.46 -12.31
N GLN A 39 -2.57 9.08 -12.57
CA GLN A 39 -1.75 8.38 -11.57
C GLN A 39 -1.51 9.26 -10.32
N LYS A 40 -1.21 10.55 -10.49
CA LYS A 40 -1.05 11.50 -9.38
C LYS A 40 -2.37 11.70 -8.60
N ARG A 41 -3.50 11.76 -9.30
CA ARG A 41 -4.84 11.82 -8.70
C ARG A 41 -5.13 10.58 -7.87
N LEU A 42 -4.80 9.40 -8.40
CA LEU A 42 -4.95 8.13 -7.70
C LEU A 42 -4.12 8.09 -6.41
N ILE A 43 -2.84 8.48 -6.47
CA ILE A 43 -1.98 8.56 -5.27
C ILE A 43 -2.62 9.47 -4.22
N ARG A 44 -3.09 10.66 -4.62
CA ARG A 44 -3.77 11.60 -3.70
C ARG A 44 -5.06 11.00 -3.12
N ALA A 45 -5.83 10.25 -3.91
CA ALA A 45 -7.04 9.58 -3.45
C ALA A 45 -6.73 8.49 -2.42
N ILE A 46 -5.71 7.66 -2.68
CA ILE A 46 -5.24 6.62 -1.75
C ILE A 46 -4.81 7.24 -0.42
N VAL A 47 -3.96 8.27 -0.44
CA VAL A 47 -3.51 8.96 0.78
C VAL A 47 -4.71 9.50 1.57
N LYS A 48 -5.72 10.09 0.90
CA LYS A 48 -6.94 10.56 1.56
C LYS A 48 -7.76 9.43 2.18
N ILE A 49 -7.88 8.28 1.52
CA ILE A 49 -8.61 7.12 2.03
C ILE A 49 -7.93 6.58 3.28
N LEU A 50 -6.60 6.43 3.25
CA LEU A 50 -5.81 5.95 4.38
C LEU A 50 -5.88 6.88 5.59
N VAL A 51 -5.82 8.21 5.38
CA VAL A 51 -5.98 9.19 6.46
C VAL A 51 -7.37 9.12 7.11
N LYS A 52 -8.41 8.81 6.34
CA LYS A 52 -9.79 8.67 6.86
C LYS A 52 -10.06 7.32 7.52
N ASN A 53 -9.31 6.29 7.14
CA ASN A 53 -9.52 4.90 7.57
C ASN A 53 -8.19 4.31 8.04
N PRO A 54 -7.66 4.75 9.20
CA PRO A 54 -6.35 4.32 9.68
C PRO A 54 -6.26 2.81 9.94
N GLN A 55 -7.38 2.12 10.17
CA GLN A 55 -7.42 0.65 10.29
C GLN A 55 -6.90 -0.07 9.05
N LEU A 56 -6.98 0.56 7.86
CA LEU A 56 -6.40 -0.01 6.63
C LEU A 56 -4.86 -0.04 6.66
N LEU A 57 -4.23 0.71 7.58
CA LEU A 57 -2.79 0.68 7.78
C LEU A 57 -2.35 -0.57 8.57
N GLU A 58 -3.25 -1.26 9.28
CA GLU A 58 -2.92 -2.54 9.93
C GLU A 58 -2.60 -3.62 8.88
N GLU A 59 -3.31 -3.59 7.75
CA GLU A 59 -3.09 -4.51 6.63
C GLU A 59 -1.93 -4.05 5.70
N TYR A 60 -1.41 -2.83 5.87
CA TYR A 60 -0.45 -2.22 4.94
C TYR A 60 0.86 -3.00 4.83
N ASN A 61 1.35 -3.60 5.93
CA ASN A 61 2.58 -4.39 5.93
C ASN A 61 2.50 -5.59 4.96
N TYR A 62 1.34 -6.24 4.91
CA TYR A 62 1.10 -7.33 3.96
C TYR A 62 1.01 -6.79 2.54
N VAL A 63 0.21 -5.74 2.32
CA VAL A 63 -0.01 -5.15 0.99
C VAL A 63 1.31 -4.67 0.37
N TYR A 64 2.14 -3.97 1.15
CA TYR A 64 3.45 -3.50 0.70
C TYR A 64 4.33 -4.67 0.25
N LYS A 65 4.51 -5.69 1.10
CA LYS A 65 5.32 -6.88 0.77
C LYS A 65 4.78 -7.62 -0.45
N PHE A 66 3.46 -7.78 -0.54
CA PHE A 66 2.81 -8.43 -1.68
C PHE A 66 3.05 -7.66 -2.99
N LEU A 67 2.90 -6.33 -2.99
CA LEU A 67 3.16 -5.50 -4.17
C LEU A 67 4.64 -5.52 -4.57
N THR A 68 5.56 -5.49 -3.61
CA THR A 68 6.99 -5.66 -3.88
C THR A 68 7.26 -7.01 -4.53
N ALA A 69 6.75 -8.12 -3.97
CA ALA A 69 6.89 -9.44 -4.58
C ALA A 69 6.26 -9.52 -5.98
N LYS A 70 5.11 -8.85 -6.19
CA LYS A 70 4.42 -8.81 -7.48
C LYS A 70 5.22 -8.07 -8.57
N SER A 71 6.07 -7.12 -8.17
CA SER A 71 6.99 -6.45 -9.08
C SER A 71 8.14 -7.35 -9.55
N ILE A 72 8.46 -8.39 -8.78
CA ILE A 72 9.47 -9.40 -9.12
C ILE A 72 8.86 -10.48 -10.01
N SER A 73 7.66 -10.97 -9.67
CA SER A 73 6.94 -11.96 -10.48
C SER A 73 5.43 -11.79 -10.36
N PRO A 74 4.66 -12.01 -11.45
CA PRO A 74 3.20 -12.09 -11.37
C PRO A 74 2.70 -13.31 -10.57
N TYR A 75 3.53 -14.33 -10.33
CA TYR A 75 3.12 -15.55 -9.62
C TYR A 75 3.63 -15.51 -8.17
N VAL A 76 2.80 -15.02 -7.25
CA VAL A 76 3.16 -14.85 -5.83
C VAL A 76 2.21 -15.66 -4.96
N CYS A 77 2.75 -16.41 -4.00
CA CYS A 77 1.95 -17.09 -3.00
C CYS A 77 1.33 -16.07 -2.02
N PRO A 78 0.00 -16.03 -1.84
CA PRO A 78 -0.63 -15.07 -0.94
C PRO A 78 -0.47 -15.42 0.55
N LEU A 79 0.04 -16.60 0.88
CA LEU A 79 0.26 -17.01 2.28
C LEU A 79 1.67 -16.64 2.77
N CYS A 80 2.69 -16.87 1.95
CA CYS A 80 4.10 -16.66 2.31
C CYS A 80 4.79 -15.52 1.54
N LEU A 81 4.10 -14.93 0.54
CA LEU A 81 4.59 -13.83 -0.30
C LEU A 81 5.82 -14.15 -1.16
N VAL A 82 6.17 -15.44 -1.31
CA VAL A 82 7.26 -15.88 -2.17
C VAL A 82 6.86 -15.74 -3.64
N PRO A 83 7.68 -15.07 -4.48
CA PRO A 83 7.49 -15.02 -5.93
C PRO A 83 8.04 -16.28 -6.61
N PHE A 84 7.38 -16.73 -7.67
CA PHE A 84 7.72 -17.92 -8.46
C PHE A 84 7.92 -17.58 -9.93
N SER A 85 8.78 -18.32 -10.64
CA SER A 85 9.05 -18.07 -12.07
C SER A 85 7.88 -18.43 -12.99
N SER A 86 6.94 -19.27 -12.54
CA SER A 86 5.80 -19.72 -13.33
C SER A 86 4.58 -20.04 -12.48
N LEU A 87 3.41 -20.06 -13.12
CA LEU A 87 2.17 -20.46 -12.45
C LEU A 87 2.22 -21.91 -11.96
N THR A 88 2.80 -22.81 -12.76
CA THR A 88 2.95 -24.23 -12.39
C THR A 88 3.80 -24.39 -11.13
N ALA A 89 4.89 -23.64 -11.01
CA ALA A 89 5.72 -23.65 -9.80
C ALA A 89 4.94 -23.16 -8.57
N LEU A 90 4.15 -22.09 -8.71
CA LEU A 90 3.27 -21.62 -7.64
C LEU A 90 2.22 -22.68 -7.26
N LYS A 91 1.54 -23.30 -8.23
CA LYS A 91 0.53 -24.34 -7.96
C LYS A 91 1.14 -25.56 -7.26
N ASN A 92 2.33 -25.98 -7.66
CA ASN A 92 3.06 -27.05 -6.98
C ASN A 92 3.44 -26.65 -5.55
N HIS A 93 3.91 -25.43 -5.34
CA HIS A 93 4.22 -24.91 -4.01
C HIS A 93 2.98 -24.95 -3.08
N LEU A 94 1.82 -24.52 -3.57
CA LEU A 94 0.58 -24.55 -2.78
C LEU A 94 0.14 -25.98 -2.41
N ARG A 95 0.42 -26.96 -3.28
CA ARG A 95 -0.01 -28.35 -3.09
C ARG A 95 0.90 -29.14 -2.15
N TYR A 96 2.22 -28.88 -2.19
CA TYR A 96 3.20 -29.76 -1.55
C TYR A 96 3.99 -29.13 -0.41
N ALA A 97 4.08 -27.80 -0.34
CA ALA A 97 4.76 -27.15 0.79
C ALA A 97 3.84 -27.07 2.02
N GLU A 98 4.43 -27.07 3.21
CA GLU A 98 3.69 -26.71 4.42
C GLU A 98 3.42 -25.21 4.43
N HIS A 99 2.15 -24.84 4.62
CA HIS A 99 1.73 -23.44 4.74
C HIS A 99 1.10 -23.19 6.09
N THR A 100 1.16 -21.92 6.48
CA THR A 100 0.37 -21.40 7.59
C THR A 100 -1.12 -21.67 7.37
N LYS A 101 -1.81 -22.06 8.44
CA LYS A 101 -3.28 -22.12 8.51
C LYS A 101 -3.90 -20.82 9.00
N VAL A 102 -3.07 -19.79 9.19
CA VAL A 102 -3.45 -18.46 9.63
C VAL A 102 -3.40 -17.52 8.43
N CYS A 103 -4.48 -16.76 8.21
CA CYS A 103 -4.53 -15.72 7.21
C CYS A 103 -3.50 -14.63 7.53
N PRO A 104 -2.58 -14.28 6.61
CA PRO A 104 -1.54 -13.28 6.88
C PRO A 104 -2.06 -11.82 6.89
N ILE A 105 -3.35 -11.63 6.57
CA ILE A 105 -3.99 -10.30 6.48
C ILE A 105 -4.81 -10.01 7.73
N CYS A 106 -5.74 -10.89 8.10
CA CYS A 106 -6.61 -10.71 9.26
C CYS A 106 -6.29 -11.64 10.45
N HIS A 107 -5.23 -12.44 10.36
CA HIS A 107 -4.77 -13.35 11.41
C HIS A 107 -5.78 -14.40 11.89
N LYS A 108 -6.82 -14.66 11.12
CA LYS A 108 -7.78 -15.74 11.39
C LYS A 108 -7.16 -17.10 11.09
N GLU A 109 -7.32 -18.05 12.02
CA GLU A 109 -6.88 -19.43 11.88
C GLU A 109 -7.96 -20.34 11.27
N PHE A 110 -7.53 -21.33 10.50
CA PHE A 110 -8.38 -22.28 9.78
C PHE A 110 -7.91 -23.72 10.01
N THR A 111 -8.75 -24.70 9.65
CA THR A 111 -8.45 -26.12 9.81
C THR A 111 -7.46 -26.65 8.75
N SER A 112 -7.46 -26.05 7.55
CA SER A 112 -6.57 -26.41 6.44
C SER A 112 -6.05 -25.19 5.67
N THR A 113 -5.00 -25.45 4.87
CA THR A 113 -4.39 -24.47 3.97
C THR A 113 -5.34 -24.07 2.85
N GLU A 114 -6.14 -25.00 2.31
CA GLU A 114 -7.17 -24.71 1.30
C GLU A 114 -8.25 -23.79 1.85
N ALA A 115 -8.70 -24.00 3.10
CA ALA A 115 -9.67 -23.13 3.75
C ALA A 115 -9.11 -21.71 3.96
N THR A 116 -7.81 -21.61 4.25
CA THR A 116 -7.11 -20.32 4.36
C THR A 116 -7.03 -19.62 3.00
N LEU A 117 -6.68 -20.34 1.93
CA LEU A 117 -6.61 -19.80 0.57
C LEU A 117 -7.98 -19.34 0.06
N ASP A 118 -9.03 -20.13 0.30
CA ASP A 118 -10.41 -19.76 -0.05
C ASP A 118 -10.86 -18.50 0.69
N HIS A 119 -10.54 -18.40 1.98
CA HIS A 119 -10.78 -17.20 2.77
C HIS A 119 -10.05 -15.98 2.18
N VAL A 120 -8.75 -16.10 1.88
CA VAL A 120 -7.97 -14.99 1.32
C VAL A 120 -8.53 -14.53 -0.03
N CYS A 121 -8.94 -15.46 -0.89
CA CYS A 121 -9.57 -15.12 -2.16
C CYS A 121 -10.95 -14.44 -1.97
N LYS A 122 -11.82 -14.95 -1.08
CA LYS A 122 -13.19 -14.44 -0.92
C LYS A 122 -13.33 -13.19 -0.04
N LYS A 123 -12.46 -13.03 0.96
CA LYS A 123 -12.54 -11.93 1.94
C LYS A 123 -11.55 -10.82 1.68
N HIS A 124 -10.43 -11.13 1.04
CA HIS A 124 -9.38 -10.16 0.74
C HIS A 124 -9.15 -9.97 -0.77
N ASN A 125 -9.89 -10.69 -1.62
CA ASN A 125 -9.85 -10.59 -3.08
C ASN A 125 -8.46 -10.85 -3.69
N ILE A 126 -7.68 -11.73 -3.06
CA ILE A 126 -6.38 -12.18 -3.56
C ILE A 126 -6.48 -13.65 -3.96
N CYS A 127 -6.75 -13.88 -5.23
CA CYS A 127 -6.98 -15.20 -5.80
C CYS A 127 -5.81 -15.65 -6.68
N ILE A 128 -5.57 -16.95 -6.70
CA ILE A 128 -4.58 -17.60 -7.57
C ILE A 128 -5.38 -18.37 -8.62
N SER A 129 -5.27 -17.97 -9.89
CA SER A 129 -5.88 -18.65 -11.04
C SER A 129 -5.02 -19.78 -11.58
#